data_AF-A0A6M0JEI6-F1
#
_entry.id   AF-A0A6M0JEI6-F1
#
_cell.length_a   1.000
_cell.length_b   1.000
_cell.length_c   1.000
_cell.angle_alpha   90.00
_cell.angle_beta   90.00
_cell.angle_gamma   90.00
#
_symmetry.space_group_name_H-M   'P 1'
#
loop_
_entity.id
_entity.type
_entity.pdbx_description
1 polymer ?
#
loop_
_entity_poly.entity_id
_entity_poly.type
_entity_poly.pdbx_seq_one_letter_code
_entity_poly.pdbx_strand_id
1 'polypeptide(L)'
;MTVITPDRFVVEESPSHAAHEPNRTLWISEAGGLTQFGAFIEVLQPGSRSSIKHWHSAEDEMVYVLEGEITLIEGDTKTVLRPGDAATF
;
A
#
# COMPACT_ATOMS: atom_id res chain seq x y z
N MET A 1 7.77 9.80 -21.91
CA MET A 1 6.69 9.10 -21.19
C MET A 1 7.14 7.67 -20.99
N THR A 2 7.35 7.27 -19.74
CA THR A 2 7.80 5.91 -19.40
C THR A 2 6.57 5.04 -19.24
N VAL A 3 6.46 3.97 -20.04
CA VAL A 3 5.44 2.94 -19.86
C VAL A 3 6.05 1.83 -19.01
N ILE A 4 5.35 1.47 -17.93
CA ILE A 4 5.79 0.48 -16.97
C ILE A 4 4.72 -0.59 -16.88
N THR A 5 5.14 -1.83 -17.02
CA THR A 5 4.31 -3.02 -16.86
C THR A 5 4.69 -3.70 -15.53
N PRO A 6 3.82 -4.55 -14.96
CA PRO A 6 4.06 -5.14 -13.64
C PRO A 6 5.39 -5.89 -13.48
N ASP A 7 5.92 -6.48 -14.55
CA ASP A 7 7.24 -7.13 -14.59
C ASP A 7 8.42 -6.16 -14.41
N ARG A 8 8.17 -4.85 -14.45
CA ARG A 8 9.18 -3.79 -14.32
C ARG A 8 9.08 -3.00 -13.02
N PHE A 9 8.12 -3.30 -12.15
CA PHE A 9 8.07 -2.65 -10.84
C PHE A 9 9.30 -3.03 -10.02
N VAL A 10 9.83 -2.06 -9.26
CA VAL A 10 10.88 -2.35 -8.28
C VAL A 10 10.22 -3.05 -7.10
N VAL A 11 10.69 -4.24 -6.74
CA VAL A 11 10.10 -5.07 -5.69
C VAL A 11 10.92 -4.94 -4.42
N GLU A 12 10.25 -4.56 -3.34
CA GLU A 12 10.78 -4.64 -1.99
C GLU A 12 9.99 -5.69 -1.20
N GLU A 13 10.70 -6.53 -0.46
CA GLU A 13 10.08 -7.53 0.42
C GLU A 13 10.32 -7.14 1.89
N SER A 14 9.28 -7.26 2.70
CA SER A 14 9.38 -7.05 4.14
C SER A 14 8.80 -8.24 4.90
N PRO A 15 9.34 -8.57 6.09
CA PRO A 15 8.79 -9.66 6.90
C PRO A 15 7.33 -9.43 7.24
N SER A 16 6.47 -10.42 6.97
CA SER A 16 5.13 -10.42 7.54
C SER A 16 5.21 -10.61 9.06
N HIS A 17 4.33 -9.93 9.78
CA HIS A 17 4.23 -10.09 11.23
C HIS A 17 3.49 -11.39 11.63
N ALA A 18 2.70 -11.97 10.72
CA ALA A 18 1.77 -13.04 11.05
C ALA A 18 1.78 -14.23 10.06
N ALA A 19 2.40 -14.08 8.89
CA ALA A 19 2.48 -15.12 7.87
C ALA A 19 3.94 -15.55 7.61
N HIS A 20 4.11 -16.74 7.02
CA HIS A 20 5.42 -17.24 6.56
C HIS A 20 5.90 -16.52 5.29
N GLU A 21 4.97 -16.11 4.43
CA GLU A 21 5.28 -15.35 3.22
C GLU A 21 5.57 -13.88 3.58
N PRO A 22 6.49 -13.20 2.87
CA PRO A 22 6.74 -11.78 3.10
C PRO A 22 5.59 -10.92 2.56
N ASN A 23 5.47 -9.72 3.12
CA ASN A 23 4.76 -8.62 2.45
C ASN A 23 5.62 -8.11 1.30
N ARG A 24 4.99 -7.48 0.32
CA ARG A 24 5.68 -6.92 -0.85
C ARG A 24 5.22 -5.52 -1.16
N THR A 25 6.15 -4.65 -1.47
CA THR A 25 5.89 -3.33 -2.05
C THR A 25 6.39 -3.33 -3.49
N LEU A 26 5.50 -2.99 -4.43
CA LEU A 26 5.80 -2.89 -5.86
C LEU A 26 5.84 -1.41 -6.24
N TRP A 27 7.03 -0.84 -6.28
CA TRP A 27 7.26 0.59 -6.49
C TRP A 27 7.10 0.95 -7.97
N ILE A 28 6.02 1.69 -8.27
CA ILE A 28 5.74 2.24 -9.61
C ILE A 28 6.50 3.54 -9.81
N SER A 29 6.53 4.40 -8.77
CA SER A 29 7.24 5.69 -8.81
C SER A 29 8.72 5.52 -9.10
N GLU A 30 9.40 4.58 -8.44
CA GLU A 30 10.82 4.31 -8.64
C GLU A 30 11.11 3.79 -10.05
N ALA A 31 10.33 2.80 -10.51
CA ALA A 31 10.46 2.28 -11.87
C ALA A 31 10.19 3.36 -12.94
N GLY A 32 9.38 4.37 -12.61
CA GLY A 32 8.97 5.45 -13.50
C GLY A 32 9.81 6.71 -13.41
N GLY A 33 10.65 6.84 -12.39
CA GLY A 33 11.36 8.07 -12.07
C GLY A 33 10.45 9.22 -11.63
N LEU A 34 9.34 8.93 -10.95
CA LEU A 34 8.46 9.96 -10.37
C LEU A 34 9.09 10.54 -9.11
N THR A 35 9.05 11.86 -8.95
CA THR A 35 9.69 12.57 -7.84
C THR A 35 8.75 13.46 -7.04
N GLN A 36 7.48 13.59 -7.46
CA GLN A 36 6.50 14.47 -6.82
C GLN A 36 5.60 13.74 -5.82
N PHE A 37 5.40 12.44 -6.01
CA PHE A 37 4.59 11.59 -5.13
C PHE A 37 5.07 10.14 -5.23
N GLY A 38 4.84 9.38 -4.16
CA GLY A 38 5.01 7.94 -4.15
C GLY A 38 3.81 7.24 -4.78
N ALA A 39 4.06 6.22 -5.59
CA ALA A 39 3.01 5.35 -6.10
C ALA A 39 3.51 3.91 -6.08
N PHE A 40 2.81 3.05 -5.37
CA PHE A 40 3.16 1.65 -5.23
C PHE A 40 1.93 0.78 -4.99
N ILE A 41 2.09 -0.53 -5.20
CA ILE A 41 1.12 -1.54 -4.76
C ILE A 41 1.71 -2.24 -3.55
N GLU A 42 1.00 -2.24 -2.44
CA GLU A 42 1.36 -3.02 -1.27
C GLU A 42 0.54 -4.32 -1.22
N VAL A 43 1.23 -5.44 -1.06
CA VAL A 43 0.64 -6.78 -0.88
C VAL A 43 0.88 -7.20 0.56
N LEU A 44 -0.19 -7.17 1.34
CA LEU A 44 -0.18 -7.54 2.75
C LEU A 44 -0.66 -8.98 2.94
N GLN A 45 0.15 -9.77 3.63
CA GLN A 45 -0.24 -11.10 4.06
C GLN A 45 -1.26 -11.03 5.20
N PRO A 46 -2.16 -12.03 5.35
CA PRO A 46 -3.14 -12.06 6.43
C PRO A 46 -2.52 -11.82 7.81
N GLY A 47 -3.12 -10.91 8.59
CA GLY A 47 -2.63 -10.52 9.91
C GLY A 47 -1.49 -9.48 9.90
N SER A 48 -1.06 -9.02 8.73
CA SER A 48 -0.10 -7.91 8.59
C SER A 48 -0.79 -6.55 8.69
N ARG A 49 0.02 -5.49 8.66
CA ARG A 49 -0.40 -4.09 8.62
C ARG A 49 0.47 -3.33 7.62
N SER A 50 -0.10 -2.32 6.96
CA SER A 50 0.64 -1.41 6.09
C SER A 50 1.58 -0.49 6.87
N SER A 51 1.15 -0.04 8.04
CA SER A 51 1.90 0.94 8.82
C SER A 51 1.63 0.88 10.32
N ILE A 52 2.40 1.67 11.08
CA ILE A 52 2.00 2.08 12.44
C ILE A 52 0.87 3.12 12.34
N LYS A 53 0.09 3.32 13.40
CA LYS A 53 -0.88 4.42 13.42
C LYS A 53 -0.15 5.77 13.30
N HIS A 54 -0.45 6.55 12.27
CA HIS A 54 0.16 7.86 12.04
C HIS A 54 -0.76 8.73 11.15
N TRP A 55 -0.33 9.96 10.92
CA TRP A 55 -0.91 10.91 9.97
C TRP A 55 0.21 11.80 9.43
N HIS A 56 0.02 12.34 8.23
CA HIS A 56 0.96 13.26 7.61
C HIS A 56 0.46 14.71 7.77
N SER A 57 1.35 15.62 8.16
CA SER A 57 0.98 17.03 8.37
C SER A 57 1.04 17.91 7.12
N ALA A 58 1.68 17.41 6.06
CA ALA A 58 1.99 18.17 4.86
C ALA A 58 1.81 17.37 3.56
N GLU A 59 1.36 16.12 3.65
CA GLU A 59 1.26 15.20 2.51
C GLU A 59 -0.12 14.57 2.55
N ASP A 60 -0.87 14.68 1.45
CA ASP A 60 -2.11 13.94 1.26
C ASP A 60 -1.76 12.46 0.96
N GLU A 61 -2.61 11.53 1.43
CA GLU A 61 -2.45 10.10 1.16
C GLU A 61 -3.74 9.48 0.65
N MET A 62 -3.63 8.53 -0.29
CA MET A 62 -4.77 7.76 -0.78
C MET A 62 -4.43 6.27 -0.82
N VAL A 63 -5.36 5.45 -0.33
CA VAL A 63 -5.34 3.99 -0.45
C VAL A 63 -6.50 3.56 -1.32
N TYR A 64 -6.25 2.67 -2.27
CA TYR A 64 -7.27 2.05 -3.12
C TYR A 64 -7.11 0.54 -3.10
N VAL A 65 -8.18 -0.18 -2.75
CA VAL A 65 -8.12 -1.65 -2.62
C VAL A 65 -8.27 -2.29 -3.99
N LEU A 66 -7.22 -2.97 -4.45
CA LEU A 66 -7.19 -3.68 -5.73
C LEU A 66 -7.79 -5.09 -5.63
N GLU A 67 -7.45 -5.81 -4.56
CA GLU A 67 -7.86 -7.20 -4.32
C GLU A 67 -7.85 -7.47 -2.81
N GLY A 68 -8.61 -8.49 -2.37
CA GLY A 68 -8.65 -8.92 -0.98
C GLY A 68 -9.54 -8.03 -0.10
N GLU A 69 -9.35 -8.12 1.21
CA GLU A 69 -10.07 -7.34 2.21
C GLU A 69 -9.08 -6.81 3.25
N ILE A 70 -9.17 -5.52 3.57
CA ILE A 70 -8.37 -4.88 4.62
C ILE A 70 -9.28 -4.20 5.64
N THR A 71 -8.75 -3.95 6.84
CA THR A 71 -9.43 -3.14 7.86
C THR A 71 -8.67 -1.84 8.06
N LEU A 72 -9.29 -0.72 7.70
CA LEU A 72 -8.84 0.61 8.06
C LEU A 72 -9.10 0.86 9.54
N ILE A 73 -8.08 1.31 10.28
CA ILE A 73 -8.16 1.61 11.71
C ILE A 73 -7.84 3.09 11.94
N GLU A 74 -8.86 3.87 12.27
CA GLU A 74 -8.77 5.31 12.55
C GLU A 74 -9.19 5.59 13.99
N GLY A 75 -8.21 5.79 14.87
CA GLY A 75 -8.46 5.85 16.31
C GLY A 75 -9.06 4.53 16.81
N ASP A 76 -10.31 4.59 17.28
CA ASP A 76 -11.12 3.46 17.73
C ASP A 76 -12.06 2.92 16.64
N THR A 77 -12.20 3.64 15.53
CA THR A 77 -13.03 3.22 14.41
C THR A 77 -12.32 2.16 13.58
N LYS A 78 -13.07 1.13 13.19
CA LYS A 78 -12.61 0.08 12.28
C LYS A 78 -13.58 -0.03 11.12
N THR A 79 -13.06 0.11 9.92
CA THR A 79 -13.85 0.05 8.68
C THR A 79 -13.25 -1.00 7.77
N VAL A 80 -14.06 -1.96 7.34
CA VAL A 80 -13.64 -2.97 6.36
C VAL A 80 -13.72 -2.36 4.97
N LEU A 81 -12.61 -2.44 4.22
CA LEU A 81 -12.52 -2.01 2.82
C LEU A 81 -12.32 -3.23 1.92
N ARG A 82 -13.02 -3.22 0.78
CA ARG A 82 -13.07 -4.29 -0.23
C ARG A 82 -12.61 -3.76 -1.60
N PRO A 83 -12.39 -4.63 -2.59
CA PRO A 83 -11.90 -4.20 -3.89
C PRO A 83 -12.82 -3.16 -4.51
N GLY A 84 -12.26 -2.02 -4.90
CA GLY A 84 -13.00 -0.86 -5.38
C GLY A 84 -13.23 0.25 -4.36
N ASP A 85 -13.07 -0.03 -3.06
CA ASP A 85 -13.15 0.98 -2.01
C ASP A 85 -11.86 1.81 -1.94
N ALA A 86 -12.02 3.07 -1.53
CA ALA A 86 -10.92 4.02 -1.36
C ALA A 86 -10.97 4.66 0.03
N ALA A 87 -9.80 5.02 0.55
CA ALA A 87 -9.64 5.88 1.71
C ALA A 87 -8.65 7.01 1.38
N THR A 88 -8.90 8.20 1.92
CA THR A 88 -8.10 9.41 1.67
C THR A 88 -7.84 10.11 3.00
N PHE A 89 -6.62 10.59 3.21
CA PHE A 89 -6.15 11.20 4.46
C PHE A 89 -5.44 12.52 4.20
#